data_AF-A0A8B6C7V3-F1
#
_entry.id   AF-A0A8B6C7V3-F1
#
_cell.length_a   1.000
_cell.length_b   1.000
_cell.length_c   1.000
_cell.angle_alpha   90.00
_cell.angle_beta   90.00
_cell.angle_gamma   90.00
#
_symmetry.space_group_name_H-M   'P 1'
#
loop_
_entity.id
_entity.type
_entity.pdbx_description
1 polymer ?
#
loop_
_entity_poly.entity_id
_entity_poly.type
_entity_poly.pdbx_seq_one_letter_code
_entity_poly.pdbx_strand_id
1 'polypeptide(L)'
;MSALGLTGKFKCEKKGLYLISAYLMTETQEYVEFHLYKNGGKMSGLSSPQITSGTKYRTSTFLTLQSLNINDVLEVRAAFVVNVYDDNFSCLSFLQLTNN
;
A
#
# COMPACT_ATOMS: atom_id res chain seq x y z
N MET A 1 -10.87 4.19 -18.09
CA MET A 1 -10.78 2.79 -17.60
C MET A 1 -9.38 2.30 -17.94
N SER A 2 -8.50 2.26 -16.93
CA SER A 2 -7.14 1.67 -16.84
C SER A 2 -6.39 2.47 -15.77
N ALA A 3 -5.57 1.94 -14.88
CA ALA A 3 -5.38 0.62 -14.33
C ALA A 3 -4.68 0.90 -13.00
N LEU A 4 -5.26 0.52 -11.86
CA LEU A 4 -4.51 0.53 -10.60
C LEU A 4 -3.56 -0.67 -10.66
N GLY A 5 -2.33 -0.45 -11.12
CA GLY A 5 -1.24 -1.43 -11.23
C GLY A 5 -0.58 -1.76 -9.90
N LEU A 6 -1.07 -1.20 -8.80
CA LEU A 6 -0.60 -1.45 -7.44
C LEU A 6 -1.45 -2.47 -6.64
N THR A 7 -2.06 -3.46 -7.30
CA THR A 7 -2.77 -4.53 -6.59
C THR A 7 -1.81 -5.64 -6.16
N GLY A 8 -0.90 -5.35 -5.24
CA GLY A 8 -0.07 -6.35 -4.58
C GLY A 8 -0.80 -6.98 -3.40
N LYS A 9 -1.13 -8.28 -3.48
CA LYS A 9 -1.64 -9.06 -2.34
C LYS A 9 -0.51 -9.92 -1.78
N PHE A 10 -0.31 -9.86 -0.48
CA PHE A 10 0.55 -10.77 0.26
C PHE A 10 -0.31 -11.70 1.09
N LYS A 11 -0.13 -13.02 0.92
CA LYS A 11 -0.75 -14.02 1.77
C LYS A 11 0.31 -14.57 2.71
N CYS A 12 0.06 -14.44 4.00
CA CYS A 12 0.96 -14.89 5.05
C CYS A 12 1.03 -16.42 5.10
N GLU A 13 2.21 -17.00 4.89
CA GLU A 13 2.42 -18.45 4.95
C GLU A 13 2.83 -18.95 6.35
N LYS A 14 3.40 -18.07 7.17
CA LYS A 14 3.93 -18.40 8.50
C LYS A 14 3.51 -17.35 9.51
N LYS A 15 3.08 -17.80 10.69
CA LYS A 15 2.78 -16.88 11.79
C LYS A 15 4.03 -16.12 12.23
N GLY A 16 3.90 -14.83 12.50
CA GLY A 16 5.02 -14.02 12.97
C GLY A 16 4.74 -12.53 13.00
N LEU A 17 5.75 -11.78 13.43
CA LEU A 17 5.79 -10.33 13.30
C LEU A 17 6.45 -9.98 11.96
N TYR A 18 5.78 -9.14 11.17
CA TYR A 18 6.25 -8.72 9.86
C TYR A 18 6.48 -7.21 9.83
N LEU A 19 7.61 -6.79 9.26
CA LEU A 19 7.82 -5.43 8.80
C LEU A 19 7.28 -5.30 7.38
N ILE A 20 6.34 -4.38 7.19
CA ILE A 20 5.71 -4.10 5.91
C ILE A 20 6.11 -2.69 5.52
N SER A 21 6.68 -2.54 4.34
CA SER A 21 7.01 -1.24 3.77
C SER A 21 6.43 -1.10 2.39
N ALA A 22 5.98 0.11 2.07
CA ALA A 22 5.63 0.46 0.71
C ALA A 22 6.22 1.81 0.35
N TYR A 23 6.63 1.92 -0.91
CA TYR A 23 6.94 3.15 -1.59
C TYR A 23 6.03 3.20 -2.81
N LEU A 24 5.18 4.21 -2.91
CA LEU A 24 4.18 4.31 -3.95
C LEU A 24 4.45 5.61 -4.68
N MET A 25 4.73 5.54 -5.97
CA MET A 25 4.89 6.71 -6.80
C MET A 25 3.77 6.77 -7.81
N THR A 26 3.04 7.88 -7.82
CA THR A 26 1.97 8.12 -8.78
C THR A 26 2.22 9.40 -9.54
N GLU A 27 1.94 9.35 -10.83
CA GLU A 27 1.72 10.53 -11.64
C GLU A 27 0.23 10.84 -11.64
N THR A 28 -0.13 11.94 -10.98
CA THR A 28 -1.51 12.37 -10.84
C THR A 28 -1.58 13.89 -10.91
N GLN A 29 -2.66 14.42 -11.49
CA GLN A 29 -2.97 15.85 -11.41
C GLN A 29 -3.72 16.20 -10.11
N GLU A 30 -4.27 15.18 -9.45
CA GLU A 30 -5.18 15.30 -8.32
C GLU A 30 -4.86 14.31 -7.19
N TYR A 31 -5.77 14.23 -6.22
CA TYR A 31 -5.65 13.50 -4.97
C TYR A 31 -5.53 11.99 -5.15
N VAL A 32 -4.55 11.39 -4.46
CA VAL A 32 -4.47 9.94 -4.24
C VAL A 32 -4.16 9.64 -2.78
N GLU A 33 -4.96 8.76 -2.19
CA GLU A 33 -4.72 8.23 -0.84
C GLU A 33 -4.66 6.70 -0.89
N PHE A 34 -3.59 6.15 -0.33
CA PHE A 34 -3.38 4.71 -0.23
C PHE A 34 -3.66 4.22 1.19
N HIS A 35 -4.22 3.02 1.29
CA HIS A 35 -4.41 2.33 2.55
C HIS A 35 -3.93 0.90 2.48
N LEU A 36 -3.45 0.42 3.63
CA LEU A 36 -3.21 -0.99 3.87
C LEU A 36 -4.50 -1.64 4.39
N TYR A 37 -4.83 -2.79 3.82
CA TYR A 37 -5.93 -3.64 4.23
C TYR A 37 -5.38 -4.95 4.77
N LYS A 38 -6.00 -5.47 5.83
CA LYS A 38 -5.79 -6.81 6.36
C LYS A 38 -7.10 -7.57 6.30
N ASN A 39 -7.11 -8.72 5.62
CA ASN A 39 -8.30 -9.57 5.46
C ASN A 39 -9.54 -8.77 4.96
N GLY A 40 -9.31 -7.80 4.07
CA GLY A 40 -10.37 -6.94 3.53
C GLY A 40 -10.79 -5.76 4.44
N GLY A 41 -10.31 -5.68 5.67
CA GLY A 41 -10.51 -4.54 6.57
C GLY A 41 -9.41 -3.50 6.44
N LYS A 42 -9.78 -2.21 6.30
CA LYS A 42 -8.82 -1.09 6.28
C LYS A 42 -8.11 -1.00 7.63
N MET A 43 -6.79 -0.92 7.61
CA MET A 43 -5.99 -0.74 8.81
C MET A 43 -5.98 0.75 9.19
N SER A 44 -6.43 1.06 10.41
CA SER A 44 -6.49 2.44 10.90
C SER A 44 -5.10 3.04 11.05
N GLY A 45 -4.93 4.31 10.68
CA GLY A 45 -3.66 5.05 10.81
C GLY A 45 -2.60 4.77 9.76
N LEU A 46 -2.86 3.86 8.81
CA LEU A 46 -1.99 3.62 7.67
C LEU A 46 -2.60 4.25 6.42
N SER A 47 -2.47 5.58 6.34
CA SER A 47 -2.78 6.34 5.14
C SER A 47 -1.59 7.19 4.71
N SER A 48 -1.45 7.33 3.40
CA SER A 48 -0.58 8.35 2.82
C SER A 48 -1.15 9.74 3.05
N PRO A 49 -0.33 10.78 3.26
CA PRO A 49 -0.80 12.16 3.17
C PRO A 49 -1.49 12.44 1.83
N GLN A 50 -2.47 13.33 1.93
CA GLN A 50 -3.30 13.88 0.87
C GLN A 50 -2.45 14.71 -0.12
N ILE A 51 -2.74 14.61 -1.41
CA ILE A 51 -1.99 15.31 -2.47
C ILE A 51 -2.90 16.38 -3.10
N THR A 52 -2.51 17.67 -3.03
CA THR A 52 -3.25 18.78 -3.66
C THR A 52 -2.51 19.36 -4.88
N SER A 53 -3.26 19.44 -6.00
CA SER A 53 -3.07 20.07 -7.33
C SER A 53 -1.67 20.22 -7.97
N GLY A 54 -1.55 19.75 -9.22
CA GLY A 54 -0.50 20.06 -10.20
C GLY A 54 0.23 18.81 -10.71
N THR A 55 0.47 18.68 -12.02
CA THR A 55 1.13 17.52 -12.64
C THR A 55 2.56 17.36 -12.10
N LYS A 56 2.74 16.44 -11.16
CA LYS A 56 4.05 16.13 -10.54
C LYS A 56 4.06 14.65 -10.17
N TYR A 57 5.21 14.00 -10.29
CA TYR A 57 5.46 12.72 -9.63
C TYR A 57 5.38 12.93 -8.11
N ARG A 58 4.57 12.12 -7.44
CA ARG A 58 4.38 12.19 -5.99
C ARG A 58 4.63 10.84 -5.38
N THR A 59 5.24 10.86 -4.19
CA THR A 59 5.69 9.67 -3.50
C THR A 59 4.98 9.56 -2.17
N SER A 60 4.48 8.38 -1.87
CA SER A 60 3.96 7.99 -0.58
C SER A 60 4.80 6.87 -0.01
N THR A 61 5.08 6.93 1.28
CA THR A 61 5.76 5.86 1.99
C THR A 61 5.04 5.51 3.26
N PHE A 62 4.92 4.23 3.57
CA PHE A 62 4.57 3.79 4.91
C PHE A 62 5.45 2.63 5.33
N LEU A 63 5.66 2.54 6.64
CA LEU A 63 6.39 1.47 7.31
C LEU A 63 5.57 1.06 8.52
N THR A 64 5.27 -0.22 8.67
CA THR A 64 4.50 -0.72 9.80
C THR A 64 4.94 -2.10 10.24
N LEU A 65 4.76 -2.38 11.53
CA LEU A 65 4.95 -3.70 12.13
C LEU A 65 3.59 -4.33 12.36
N GLN A 66 3.38 -5.54 11.86
CA GLN A 66 2.11 -6.25 12.01
C GLN A 66 2.32 -7.69 12.41
N SER A 67 1.56 -8.13 13.41
CA SER A 67 1.43 -9.54 13.74
C SER A 67 0.46 -10.19 12.74
N LEU A 68 0.94 -11.21 12.04
CA LEU A 68 0.17 -11.95 11.05
C LEU A 68 0.05 -13.41 11.46
N ASN A 69 -1.14 -13.96 11.27
CA ASN A 69 -1.41 -15.39 11.33
C ASN A 69 -1.29 -16.02 9.94
N ILE A 70 -1.17 -17.34 9.89
CA ILE A 70 -1.22 -18.10 8.63
C ILE A 70 -2.54 -17.78 7.91
N ASN A 71 -2.45 -17.54 6.61
CA ASN A 71 -3.53 -17.13 5.71
C ASN A 71 -4.04 -15.69 5.86
N ASP A 72 -3.49 -14.88 6.78
CA ASP A 72 -3.78 -13.44 6.74
C ASP A 72 -3.36 -12.86 5.38
N VAL A 73 -4.23 -12.05 4.79
CA VAL A 73 -3.99 -11.38 3.50
C VAL A 73 -3.81 -9.90 3.74
N LEU A 74 -2.69 -9.36 3.25
CA LEU A 74 -2.44 -7.94 3.19
C LEU A 74 -2.58 -7.44 1.76
N GLU A 75 -3.16 -6.25 1.62
CA GLU A 75 -3.39 -5.63 0.32
C GLU A 75 -3.25 -4.11 0.45
N VAL A 76 -2.53 -3.49 -0.48
CA VAL A 76 -2.54 -2.03 -0.62
C VAL A 76 -3.57 -1.64 -1.66
N ARG A 77 -4.43 -0.68 -1.32
CA ARG A 77 -5.41 -0.13 -2.27
C ARG A 77 -5.34 1.38 -2.26
N ALA A 78 -5.53 1.99 -3.43
CA ALA A 78 -5.87 3.40 -3.51
C ALA A 78 -7.37 3.55 -3.19
N ALA A 79 -7.73 4.42 -2.24
CA ALA A 79 -9.12 4.68 -1.88
C ALA A 79 -9.76 5.81 -2.68
N PHE A 80 -8.96 6.78 -3.12
CA PHE A 80 -9.41 7.88 -3.95
C PHE A 80 -8.40 8.07 -5.06
N VAL A 81 -8.90 8.12 -6.29
CA VAL A 81 -8.10 8.29 -7.49
C VAL A 81 -8.89 9.21 -8.40
N VAL A 82 -8.34 10.39 -8.69
CA VAL A 82 -8.82 11.19 -9.82
C VAL A 82 -7.63 11.39 -10.77
N ASN A 83 -7.77 10.87 -12.00
CA ASN A 83 -6.78 11.00 -13.08
C ASN A 83 -5.34 10.57 -12.71
N VAL A 84 -5.15 9.29 -12.40
CA VAL A 84 -3.81 8.67 -12.37
C VAL A 84 -3.40 8.31 -13.80
N TYR A 85 -2.22 8.81 -14.20
CA TYR A 85 -1.64 8.59 -15.52
C TYR A 85 -0.69 7.40 -15.54
N ASP A 86 0.04 7.16 -14.43
CA ASP A 86 1.02 6.07 -14.30
C ASP A 86 1.36 5.78 -12.81
N ASP A 87 1.67 4.51 -12.48
CA ASP A 87 2.16 4.04 -11.17
C ASP A 87 3.47 3.23 -11.22
N ASN A 88 4.19 3.31 -12.34
CA ASN A 88 5.38 2.52 -12.74
C ASN A 88 6.57 2.42 -11.76
N PHE A 89 6.60 3.12 -10.62
CA PHE A 89 7.74 3.11 -9.69
C PHE A 89 7.34 2.81 -8.24
N SER A 90 6.40 1.89 -8.06
CA SER A 90 5.90 1.53 -6.76
C SER A 90 6.40 0.16 -6.30
N CYS A 91 6.79 0.05 -5.04
CA CYS A 91 7.34 -1.16 -4.42
C CYS A 91 6.59 -1.47 -3.11
N LEU A 92 6.34 -2.76 -2.89
CA LEU A 92 5.75 -3.29 -1.66
C LEU A 92 6.63 -4.45 -1.17
N SER A 93 7.10 -4.36 0.06
CA SER A 93 8.03 -5.33 0.65
C SER A 93 7.51 -5.85 1.98
N PHE A 94 7.81 -7.14 2.23
CA PHE A 94 7.42 -7.85 3.44
C PHE A 94 8.65 -8.58 3.99
N LEU A 95 8.98 -8.32 5.25
CA LEU A 95 10.07 -8.99 5.95
C LEU A 95 9.53 -9.63 7.23
N GLN A 96 9.65 -10.95 7.34
CA GLN A 96 9.35 -11.66 8.58
C GLN A 96 10.49 -11.41 9.59
N LEU A 97 10.16 -10.85 10.76
CA LEU A 97 11.12 -10.56 11.82
C LEU A 97 11.19 -11.67 12.87
N THR A 98 10.09 -12.42 13.06
CA THR A 98 10.04 -13.52 14.02
C THR A 98 9.46 -14.78 13.40
N ASN A 99 10.06 -15.92 13.74
CA ASN A 99 9.52 -17.25 13.47
C ASN A 99 8.88 -17.75 14.76
N ASN A 100 7.56 -17.60 14.88
CA ASN A 100 6.79 -18.13 16.01
C ASN A 100 6.00 -19.37 15.59
#